data_AF-A0A0D6JUH8-F1
#
_entry.id   AF-A0A0D6JUH8-F1
#
_cell.length_a   1.000
_cell.length_b   1.000
_cell.length_c   1.000
_cell.angle_alpha   90.00
_cell.angle_beta   90.00
_cell.angle_gamma   90.00
#
_symmetry.space_group_name_H-M   'P 1'
#
loop_
_entity.id
_entity.type
_entity.pdbx_description
1 polymer ?
#
loop_
_entity_poly.entity_id
_entity_poly.type
_entity_poly.pdbx_seq_one_letter_code
_entity_poly.pdbx_strand_id
1 'polypeptide(L)'
;MSAQELADECEMSKPTVYRRVERLQAYGLLDEQTEIRTSNNHYSVYTATLSEFAVELDDGSFEASLTRTGDESFPGEGEPDTADRFKRMWEDL
;
A
#
# COMPACT_ATOMS: atom_id res chain seq x y z
N MET A 1 1.57 -11.24 4.85
CA MET A 1 1.21 -12.47 4.10
C MET A 1 1.90 -12.46 2.76
N SER A 2 2.41 -13.60 2.31
CA SER A 2 2.94 -13.79 0.95
C SER A 2 1.83 -13.83 -0.10
N ALA A 3 2.21 -13.70 -1.38
CA ALA A 3 1.27 -13.88 -2.49
C ALA A 3 0.63 -15.28 -2.51
N GLN A 4 1.33 -16.30 -2.00
CA GLN A 4 0.78 -17.65 -1.87
C GLN A 4 -0.30 -17.71 -0.79
N GLU A 5 0.00 -17.18 0.41
CA GLU A 5 -0.98 -17.14 1.51
C GLU A 5 -2.25 -16.36 1.10
N LEU A 6 -2.09 -15.23 0.39
CA LEU A 6 -3.23 -14.49 -0.15
C LEU A 6 -4.05 -15.28 -1.19
N ALA A 7 -3.40 -16.11 -2.00
CA ALA A 7 -4.09 -16.95 -2.98
C ALA A 7 -4.92 -18.02 -2.28
N ASP A 8 -4.35 -18.63 -1.24
CA ASP A 8 -4.98 -19.71 -0.48
C ASP A 8 -6.15 -19.19 0.38
N GLU A 9 -5.93 -18.13 1.16
CA GLU A 9 -6.94 -17.55 2.07
C GLU A 9 -8.12 -16.90 1.34
N CYS A 10 -7.86 -16.30 0.18
CA CYS A 10 -8.92 -15.63 -0.60
C CYS A 10 -9.43 -16.49 -1.77
N GLU A 11 -9.08 -17.77 -1.81
CA GLU A 11 -9.51 -18.75 -2.83
C GLU A 11 -9.36 -18.22 -4.27
N MET A 12 -8.21 -17.60 -4.57
CA MET A 12 -7.97 -16.94 -5.85
C MET A 12 -6.67 -17.37 -6.51
N SER A 13 -6.60 -17.26 -7.83
CA SER A 13 -5.37 -17.57 -8.57
C SER A 13 -4.27 -16.54 -8.27
N LYS A 14 -2.99 -16.97 -8.27
CA LYS A 14 -1.83 -16.05 -8.12
C LYS A 14 -1.88 -14.83 -9.06
N PRO A 15 -2.22 -14.96 -10.36
CA PRO A 15 -2.36 -13.79 -11.24
C PRO A 15 -3.44 -12.80 -10.76
N THR A 16 -4.51 -13.28 -10.11
CA THR A 16 -5.53 -12.43 -9.51
C THR A 16 -5.03 -11.74 -8.25
N VAL A 17 -4.23 -12.43 -7.42
CA VAL A 17 -3.54 -11.83 -6.28
C VAL A 17 -2.67 -10.67 -6.74
N TYR A 18 -1.75 -10.89 -7.68
CA TYR A 18 -0.83 -9.85 -8.16
C TYR A 18 -1.59 -8.62 -8.69
N ARG A 19 -2.63 -8.82 -9.50
CA ARG A 19 -3.47 -7.72 -10.00
C ARG A 19 -4.15 -6.92 -8.87
N ARG A 20 -4.62 -7.59 -7.82
CA ARG A 20 -5.25 -6.92 -6.66
C ARG A 20 -4.23 -6.21 -5.79
N VAL A 21 -3.07 -6.83 -5.55
CA VAL A 21 -1.93 -6.26 -4.83
C VAL A 21 -1.48 -4.96 -5.50
N GLU A 22 -1.21 -5.00 -6.81
CA GLU A 22 -0.82 -3.82 -7.59
C GLU A 22 -1.82 -2.69 -7.45
N ARG A 23 -3.13 -3.00 -7.54
CA ARG A 23 -4.19 -2.02 -7.37
C ARG A 23 -4.22 -1.44 -5.96
N LEU A 24 -4.09 -2.26 -4.92
CA LEU A 24 -4.10 -1.80 -3.53
C LEU A 24 -2.86 -0.97 -3.20
N GLN A 25 -1.68 -1.35 -3.72
CA GLN A 25 -0.44 -0.56 -3.61
C GLN A 25 -0.56 0.79 -4.31
N ALA A 26 -1.19 0.86 -5.49
CA ALA A 26 -1.42 2.12 -6.20
C ALA A 26 -2.26 3.12 -5.38
N TYR A 27 -3.11 2.64 -4.47
CA TYR A 27 -3.88 3.47 -3.53
C TYR A 27 -3.22 3.59 -2.14
N GLY A 28 -2.03 3.01 -1.96
CA GLY A 28 -1.30 2.98 -0.70
C GLY A 28 -2.06 2.26 0.42
N LEU A 29 -2.93 1.31 0.09
CA LEU A 29 -3.71 0.47 1.02
C LEU A 29 -2.95 -0.80 1.43
N LEU A 30 -1.84 -1.07 0.76
CA LEU A 30 -1.01 -2.23 0.98
C LEU A 30 0.46 -1.82 0.87
N ASP A 31 1.26 -2.22 1.84
CA ASP A 31 2.72 -2.10 1.83
C ASP A 31 3.34 -3.46 1.48
N GLU A 32 4.48 -3.43 0.80
CA GLU A 32 5.23 -4.62 0.41
C GLU A 32 6.63 -4.57 1.03
N GLN A 33 6.97 -5.63 1.75
CA GLN A 33 8.30 -5.82 2.30
C GLN A 33 8.88 -7.12 1.76
N THR A 34 10.18 -7.13 1.48
CA THR A 34 10.86 -8.36 1.09
C THR A 34 11.36 -9.05 2.35
N GLU A 35 10.85 -10.27 2.63
CA GLU A 35 11.46 -11.10 3.67
C GLU A 35 12.76 -11.71 3.13
N ILE A 36 13.87 -11.32 3.73
CA ILE A 36 15.19 -11.88 3.43
C ILE A 36 15.39 -13.11 4.30
N ARG A 37 15.36 -14.30 3.68
CA ARG A 37 15.77 -15.55 4.33
C ARG A 37 17.18 -15.94 3.91
N THR A 38 17.90 -16.58 4.83
CA THR A 38 19.21 -17.19 4.59
C THR A 38 19.16 -18.36 3.59
N SER A 39 17.96 -18.89 3.31
CA SER A 39 17.69 -19.86 2.25
C SER A 39 17.22 -19.14 0.98
N ASN A 40 17.66 -19.62 -0.18
CA ASN A 40 17.62 -19.03 -1.53
C ASN A 40 16.23 -18.72 -2.15
N ASN A 41 15.23 -18.35 -1.35
CA ASN A 41 13.89 -18.02 -1.81
C ASN A 41 13.34 -16.81 -1.03
N HIS A 42 13.68 -15.61 -1.50
CA HIS A 42 13.06 -14.38 -1.03
C HIS A 42 11.62 -14.34 -1.55
N TYR A 43 10.69 -13.93 -0.70
CA TYR A 43 9.32 -13.68 -1.11
C TYR A 43 8.82 -12.37 -0.53
N SER A 44 7.98 -11.69 -1.31
CA SER A 44 7.27 -10.50 -0.86
C SER A 44 6.24 -10.86 0.19
N VAL A 45 6.23 -10.11 1.28
CA VAL A 45 5.18 -10.10 2.28
C VAL A 45 4.43 -8.78 2.21
N TYR A 46 3.11 -8.88 2.21
CA TYR A 46 2.21 -7.74 2.13
C TYR A 46 1.54 -7.50 3.48
N THR A 47 1.43 -6.21 3.81
CA THR A 47 0.82 -5.71 5.05
C THR A 47 -0.19 -4.63 4.72
N ALA A 48 -1.40 -4.71 5.28
CA ALA A 48 -2.40 -3.67 5.11
C ALA A 48 -1.98 -2.39 5.85
N THR A 49 -2.14 -1.24 5.20
CA THR A 49 -1.88 0.08 5.81
C THR A 49 -3.16 0.72 6.38
N LEU A 50 -4.31 0.16 6.01
CA LEU A 50 -5.63 0.58 6.45
C LEU A 50 -6.19 -0.46 7.41
N SER A 51 -6.65 -0.03 8.59
CA SER A 51 -7.21 -0.92 9.61
C SER A 51 -8.69 -1.23 9.39
N GLU A 52 -9.48 -0.25 8.94
CA GLU A 52 -10.91 -0.43 8.72
C GLU A 52 -11.44 0.64 7.74
N PHE A 53 -12.40 0.26 6.90
CA PHE A 53 -13.20 1.18 6.10
C PHE A 53 -14.60 0.59 5.94
N ALA A 54 -15.60 1.28 6.48
CA ALA A 54 -17.00 0.88 6.42
C ALA A 54 -17.80 1.94 5.65
N VAL A 55 -18.57 1.50 4.66
CA VAL A 55 -19.51 2.32 3.90
C VAL A 55 -20.82 1.57 3.84
N GLU A 56 -21.87 2.16 4.41
CA GLU A 56 -23.24 1.68 4.33
C GLU A 56 -24.02 2.58 3.38
N LEU A 57 -24.69 1.96 2.41
CA LEU A 57 -25.46 2.64 1.37
C LEU A 57 -26.85 2.00 1.38
N ASP A 58 -27.88 2.82 1.62
CA ASP A 58 -29.28 2.40 1.59
C ASP A 58 -29.89 2.63 0.20
N ASP A 59 -30.96 1.91 -0.14
CA ASP A 59 -31.64 1.82 -1.47
C ASP A 59 -31.22 2.83 -2.57
N GLY A 60 -30.70 2.31 -3.70
CA GLY A 60 -30.31 3.12 -4.86
C GLY A 60 -29.18 2.56 -5.71
N SER A 61 -28.71 3.36 -6.67
CA SER A 61 -27.49 3.11 -7.47
C SER A 61 -26.37 3.99 -6.94
N PHE A 62 -25.25 3.40 -6.54
CA PHE A 62 -24.10 4.12 -6.02
C PHE A 62 -22.85 3.84 -6.83
N GLU A 63 -22.06 4.89 -7.02
CA GLU A 63 -20.70 4.85 -7.53
C GLU A 63 -19.79 5.40 -6.43
N ALA A 64 -18.90 4.56 -5.90
CA ALA A 64 -17.97 4.95 -4.85
C ALA A 64 -16.57 5.13 -5.43
N SER A 65 -15.95 6.29 -5.17
CA SER A 65 -14.55 6.55 -5.46
C SER A 65 -13.81 6.86 -4.15
N LEU A 66 -12.72 6.14 -3.91
CA LEU A 66 -11.86 6.35 -2.75
C LEU A 66 -10.63 7.11 -3.21
N THR A 67 -10.43 8.33 -2.68
CA THR A 67 -9.24 9.13 -2.92
C THR A 67 -8.48 9.29 -1.62
N ARG A 68 -7.23 8.83 -1.60
CA ARG A 68 -6.31 9.06 -0.47
C ARG A 68 -5.57 10.37 -0.74
N THR A 69 -5.83 11.40 0.05
CA THR A 69 -4.94 12.56 0.12
C THR A 69 -3.79 12.14 1.04
N GLY A 70 -2.56 12.08 0.53
CA GLY A 70 -1.43 11.60 1.31
C GLY A 70 -1.23 12.44 2.57
N ASP A 71 -1.08 11.78 3.72
CA ASP A 71 -0.34 12.37 4.83
C ASP A 71 1.08 12.61 4.32
N GLU A 72 1.49 13.87 4.23
CA GLU A 72 2.92 14.21 4.19
C GLU A 72 3.53 13.69 5.49
N SER A 73 3.91 12.41 5.51
CA SER A 73 4.51 11.77 6.67
C SER A 73 5.85 12.44 6.99
N PHE A 74 6.49 13.01 5.96
CA PHE A 74 7.56 13.99 6.04
C PHE A 74 7.30 15.21 5.14
N PRO A 75 7.60 16.44 5.61
CA PRO A 75 7.63 17.61 4.74
C PRO A 75 8.56 17.37 3.55
N GLY A 76 8.05 17.55 2.33
CA GLY A 76 8.82 17.43 1.10
C GLY A 76 9.10 15.99 0.62
N GLU A 77 8.36 15.00 1.11
CA GLU A 77 8.47 13.60 0.66
C GLU A 77 8.13 13.42 -0.83
N GLY A 78 7.29 14.31 -1.38
CA GLY A 78 6.92 14.35 -2.79
C GLY A 78 7.87 15.15 -3.69
N GLU A 79 8.94 15.73 -3.14
CA GLU A 79 9.87 16.52 -3.96
C GLU A 79 10.90 15.66 -4.68
N PRO A 80 11.14 15.94 -5.97
CA PRO A 80 12.08 15.18 -6.77
C PRO A 80 13.53 15.38 -6.32
N ASP A 81 13.83 16.47 -5.59
CA ASP A 81 15.17 16.79 -5.13
C ASP A 81 15.36 16.49 -3.63
N THR A 82 16.17 15.47 -3.36
CA THR A 82 16.51 15.05 -2.00
C THR A 82 17.30 16.11 -1.22
N ALA A 83 18.07 16.98 -1.89
CA ALA A 83 18.83 18.04 -1.26
C ALA A 83 17.92 19.18 -0.75
N ASP A 84 16.91 19.55 -1.54
CA ASP A 84 15.92 20.56 -1.14
C ASP A 84 15.02 20.08 0.00
N ARG A 85 14.76 18.77 0.08
CA ARG A 85 14.08 18.12 1.21
C ARG A 85 14.94 18.16 2.47
N PHE A 86 16.23 17.84 2.36
CA PHE A 86 17.16 17.86 3.50
C PHE A 86 17.32 19.27 4.09
N LYS A 87 17.41 20.29 3.23
CA LYS A 87 17.56 21.68 3.65
C LYS A 87 16.39 22.17 4.52
N ARG A 88 15.14 21.92 4.11
CA ARG A 88 13.96 22.34 4.88
C ARG A 88 13.85 21.63 6.23
N MET A 89 14.16 20.34 6.28
CA MET A 89 14.17 19.58 7.54
C MET A 89 15.13 20.17 8.59
N TRP A 90 16.20 20.84 8.14
CA TRP A 90 17.17 21.50 9.02
C TRP A 90 16.80 22.94 9.36
N GLU A 91 16.05 23.63 8.50
CA GLU A 91 15.61 25.02 8.72
C GLU A 91 14.45 25.13 9.73
N ASP A 92 13.67 24.07 9.91
CA ASP A 92 12.54 24.00 10.86
C ASP A 92 12.91 23.48 12.28
N LEU A 93 14.22 23.32 12.58
CA LEU A 93 14.74 22.85 13.88
C LEU A 93 15.29 24.02 14.73
#